data_AF-A0A1F9UB26-F1
#
_entry.id   AF-A0A1F9UB26-F1
#
_cell.length_a   1.000
_cell.length_b   1.000
_cell.length_c   1.000
_cell.angle_alpha   90.00
_cell.angle_beta   90.00
_cell.angle_gamma   90.00
#
_symmetry.space_group_name_H-M   'P 1'
#
loop_
_entity.id
_entity.type
_entity.pdbx_description
1 polymer ?
#
loop_
_entity_poly.entity_id
_entity_poly.type
_entity_poly.pdbx_seq_one_letter_code
_entity_poly.pdbx_strand_id
1 'polypeptide(L)'
;MPKPLMLYDGDCGFCGRWIERWKRRTGDAVDYSPAPDPITAVQLVLEDGQIIEGAQAVFKSLSYAPGRGLGLWAYENLPWFAEASELVYGIVARHRAFFSKLTDLLWGKSVEPPEYFASSWLFMRALGVINLIAFLSLGSQIDGLIGSGGILPLAPWLEAVKNQYGAEAHRILPTLFWLNSSDRAILLSCKTGAALSALLVLDLAPWFIPAALWALYLSLSLACREFLGFQWDILLLEINFLAIFLNPPRLWPRFINRSGPSCAVLFILHLVLFKLMFQSGWVKLLSGDPLWRGLTALTVHYETQPIPTWLGWYAHQLPVGFQRFSCLAMFGIELVLPFFIFFPRRMKLTAFSGLAGLQVLILLTGNYCFFNLMAIALCLLLLDDHILGRFFPRALLARLADRDKTLLPRKNFTIGMNNTRMGLLAPVAALLIFLNAVQITGTFRRRDYPAWMRTVLEPAAALRTVNSYGLFAVMTPSRPEIVIEGSNDGKEWKEYGFKWKPGDLSRRPPFVAPHQPRADWQMWFAALGDARQNPWFVNLIARLLEGSPPALALLDKNPFPDSPPLVIRATLFDYHFTDAAEKKAGGKWWKREPLRPYCPPLSLRRGK
;
A
#
# COMPACT_ATOMS: atom_id res chain seq x y z
N MET A 1 1.75 -46.78 -21.93
CA MET A 1 0.32 -46.60 -22.23
C MET A 1 0.20 -45.34 -23.07
N PRO A 2 -0.67 -45.30 -24.09
CA PRO A 2 -0.90 -44.09 -24.88
C PRO A 2 -1.42 -43.00 -23.94
N LYS A 3 -0.90 -41.78 -24.09
CA LYS A 3 -1.39 -40.62 -23.33
C LYS A 3 -2.76 -40.20 -23.87
N PRO A 4 -3.62 -39.58 -23.04
CA PRO A 4 -4.84 -38.98 -23.55
C PRO A 4 -4.52 -37.90 -24.61
N LEU A 5 -5.27 -37.90 -25.72
CA LEU A 5 -5.08 -36.99 -26.86
C LEU A 5 -6.29 -36.07 -27.02
N MET A 6 -6.05 -34.77 -26.93
CA MET A 6 -7.06 -33.73 -27.19
C MET A 6 -7.02 -33.30 -28.66
N LEU A 7 -8.12 -33.53 -29.37
CA LEU A 7 -8.38 -33.07 -30.72
C LEU A 7 -9.17 -31.75 -30.68
N TYR A 8 -8.77 -30.80 -31.53
CA TYR A 8 -9.41 -29.49 -31.65
C TYR A 8 -9.46 -29.02 -33.11
N ASP A 9 -10.36 -28.10 -33.41
CA ASP A 9 -10.44 -27.44 -34.72
C ASP A 9 -9.22 -26.53 -34.95
N GLY A 10 -8.37 -26.90 -35.91
CA GLY A 10 -7.12 -26.20 -36.23
C GLY A 10 -7.31 -24.83 -36.89
N ASP A 11 -8.42 -24.62 -37.60
CA ASP A 11 -8.73 -23.35 -38.27
C ASP A 11 -9.44 -22.37 -37.32
N CYS A 12 -9.91 -22.87 -36.17
CA CYS A 12 -10.52 -22.07 -35.12
C CYS A 12 -9.47 -21.31 -34.29
N GLY A 13 -9.27 -20.02 -34.59
CA GLY A 13 -8.37 -19.15 -33.83
C GLY A 13 -8.71 -18.99 -32.33
N PHE A 14 -9.98 -19.21 -31.93
CA PHE A 14 -10.34 -19.30 -30.51
C PHE A 14 -9.79 -20.59 -29.88
N CYS A 15 -9.99 -21.71 -30.56
CA CYS A 15 -9.66 -23.06 -30.10
C CYS A 15 -8.14 -23.20 -29.93
N GLY A 16 -7.36 -22.83 -30.95
CA GLY A 16 -5.89 -22.90 -30.89
C GLY A 16 -5.30 -22.14 -29.71
N ARG A 17 -5.81 -20.94 -29.40
CA ARG A 17 -5.34 -20.13 -28.26
C ARG A 17 -5.64 -20.77 -26.91
N TRP A 18 -6.86 -21.24 -26.69
CA TRP A 18 -7.23 -21.87 -25.43
C TRP A 18 -6.56 -23.23 -25.24
N ILE A 19 -6.32 -23.95 -26.33
CA ILE A 19 -5.52 -25.19 -26.34
C ILE A 19 -4.07 -24.91 -25.93
N GLU A 20 -3.43 -23.85 -26.43
CA GLU A 20 -2.09 -23.46 -26.00
C GLU A 20 -2.03 -23.18 -24.48
N ARG A 21 -3.07 -22.50 -23.95
CA ARG A 21 -3.21 -22.27 -22.51
C ARG A 21 -3.37 -23.57 -21.73
N TRP A 22 -4.13 -24.54 -22.24
CA TRP A 22 -4.34 -25.85 -21.59
C TRP A 22 -3.08 -26.70 -21.66
N LYS A 23 -2.39 -26.74 -22.80
CA LYS A 23 -1.12 -27.43 -23.01
C LYS A 23 -0.06 -27.00 -21.99
N ARG A 24 0.05 -25.70 -21.70
CA ARG A 24 0.96 -25.22 -20.63
C ARG A 24 0.59 -25.69 -19.23
N ARG A 25 -0.68 -26.00 -18.97
CA ARG A 25 -1.15 -26.45 -17.65
C ARG A 25 -1.00 -27.96 -17.47
N THR A 26 -1.35 -28.74 -18.48
CA THR A 26 -1.26 -30.20 -18.47
C THR A 26 0.17 -30.69 -18.71
N GLY A 27 1.02 -29.87 -19.33
CA GLY A 27 2.41 -30.23 -19.61
C GLY A 27 2.45 -31.47 -20.50
N ASP A 28 3.25 -32.47 -20.11
CA ASP A 28 3.39 -33.72 -20.86
C ASP A 28 2.30 -34.75 -20.54
N ALA A 29 1.28 -34.42 -19.75
CA ALA A 29 0.24 -35.35 -19.32
C ALA A 29 -0.89 -35.55 -20.34
N VAL A 30 -1.07 -34.62 -21.28
CA VAL A 30 -2.10 -34.67 -22.33
C VAL A 30 -1.46 -34.22 -23.64
N ASP A 31 -1.62 -34.99 -24.71
CA ASP A 31 -1.18 -34.61 -26.04
C ASP A 31 -2.26 -33.78 -26.74
N TYR A 32 -1.86 -32.88 -27.64
CA TYR A 32 -2.79 -31.99 -28.35
C TYR A 32 -2.48 -31.99 -29.85
N SER A 33 -3.50 -32.24 -30.67
CA SER A 33 -3.38 -32.23 -32.13
C SER A 33 -4.59 -31.56 -32.78
N PRO A 34 -4.43 -30.79 -33.87
CA PRO A 34 -5.57 -30.42 -34.70
C PRO A 34 -6.24 -31.70 -35.24
N ALA A 35 -7.57 -31.70 -35.29
CA ALA A 35 -8.33 -32.77 -35.93
C ALA A 35 -8.14 -32.71 -37.46
N PRO A 36 -8.10 -33.87 -38.14
CA PRO A 36 -7.99 -33.92 -39.60
C PRO A 36 -9.24 -33.36 -40.30
N ASP A 37 -10.41 -33.50 -39.69
CA ASP A 37 -11.69 -32.98 -40.17
C ASP A 37 -12.22 -31.85 -39.25
N PRO A 38 -13.05 -30.93 -39.77
CA PRO A 38 -13.66 -29.88 -38.96
C PRO A 38 -14.58 -30.45 -37.87
N ILE A 39 -14.27 -30.14 -36.61
CA ILE A 39 -15.05 -30.60 -35.45
C ILE A 39 -15.84 -29.47 -34.76
N THR A 40 -17.08 -29.76 -34.37
CA THR A 40 -17.98 -28.82 -33.69
C THR A 40 -17.69 -28.65 -32.21
N ALA A 41 -16.99 -29.61 -31.60
CA ALA A 41 -16.51 -29.57 -30.22
C ALA A 41 -15.11 -30.17 -30.12
N VAL A 42 -14.37 -29.85 -29.06
CA VAL A 42 -13.10 -30.52 -28.74
C VAL A 42 -13.40 -31.93 -28.27
N GLN A 43 -12.53 -32.87 -28.64
CA GLN A 43 -12.66 -34.30 -28.30
C GLN A 43 -11.42 -34.73 -27.53
N LEU A 44 -11.60 -35.45 -26.41
CA LEU A 44 -10.51 -36.07 -25.67
C LEU A 44 -10.58 -37.58 -25.86
N VAL A 45 -9.58 -38.16 -26.51
CA VAL A 45 -9.37 -39.59 -26.64
C VAL A 45 -8.65 -40.07 -25.39
N LEU A 46 -9.30 -40.92 -24.60
CA LEU A 46 -8.75 -41.50 -23.37
C LEU A 46 -7.83 -42.70 -23.66
N GLU A 47 -7.11 -43.16 -22.64
CA GLU A 47 -6.11 -44.23 -22.75
C GLU A 47 -6.72 -45.59 -23.14
N ASP A 48 -8.02 -45.77 -22.88
CA ASP A 48 -8.84 -46.94 -23.22
C ASP A 48 -9.53 -46.81 -24.60
N GLY A 49 -9.29 -45.71 -25.32
CA GLY A 49 -9.91 -45.42 -26.62
C GLY A 49 -11.30 -44.77 -26.53
N GLN A 50 -11.84 -44.53 -25.34
CA GLN A 50 -13.10 -43.80 -25.19
C GLN A 50 -12.94 -42.34 -25.62
N ILE A 51 -13.89 -41.83 -26.41
CA ILE A 51 -13.93 -40.43 -26.83
C ILE A 51 -14.99 -39.71 -26.01
N ILE A 52 -14.58 -38.63 -25.36
CA ILE A 52 -15.49 -37.68 -24.69
C ILE A 52 -15.35 -36.31 -25.34
N GLU A 53 -16.42 -35.52 -25.32
CA GLU A 53 -16.48 -34.23 -26.03
C GLU A 53 -16.90 -33.08 -25.12
N GLY A 54 -16.95 -31.87 -25.67
CA GLY A 54 -17.60 -30.74 -25.02
C GLY A 54 -16.91 -30.25 -23.75
N ALA A 55 -17.69 -29.81 -22.76
CA ALA A 55 -17.16 -29.37 -21.48
C ALA A 55 -16.55 -30.53 -20.68
N GLN A 56 -17.11 -31.73 -20.76
CA GLN A 56 -16.56 -32.94 -20.13
C GLN A 56 -15.10 -33.18 -20.55
N ALA A 57 -14.80 -33.14 -21.85
CA ALA A 57 -13.45 -33.28 -22.38
C ALA A 57 -12.48 -32.22 -21.80
N VAL A 58 -12.95 -30.97 -21.67
CA VAL A 58 -12.14 -29.88 -21.08
C VAL A 58 -11.85 -30.15 -19.60
N PHE A 59 -12.86 -30.46 -18.78
CA PHE A 59 -12.64 -30.71 -17.35
C PHE A 59 -11.79 -31.96 -17.10
N LYS A 60 -12.02 -33.04 -17.85
CA LYS A 60 -11.22 -34.26 -17.76
C LYS A 60 -9.76 -34.00 -18.15
N SER A 61 -9.52 -33.31 -19.26
CA SER A 61 -8.15 -32.97 -19.69
C SER A 61 -7.42 -32.11 -18.65
N LEU A 62 -8.09 -31.12 -18.06
CA LEU A 62 -7.51 -30.26 -17.03
C LEU A 62 -7.28 -31.00 -15.70
N SER A 63 -8.03 -32.07 -15.41
CA SER A 63 -7.85 -32.87 -14.19
C SER A 63 -6.50 -33.59 -14.13
N TYR A 64 -5.88 -33.86 -15.29
CA TYR A 64 -4.52 -34.39 -15.37
C TYR A 64 -3.45 -33.39 -14.88
N ALA A 65 -3.77 -32.10 -14.77
CA ALA A 65 -2.88 -31.12 -14.16
C ALA A 65 -2.97 -31.19 -12.62
N PRO A 66 -1.83 -31.14 -11.89
CA PRO A 66 -1.83 -31.20 -10.42
C PRO A 66 -2.74 -30.15 -9.77
N GLY A 67 -3.60 -30.58 -8.84
CA GLY A 67 -4.49 -29.70 -8.06
C GLY A 67 -5.70 -29.13 -8.85
N ARG A 68 -6.02 -29.67 -10.04
CA ARG A 68 -7.10 -29.18 -10.91
C ARG A 68 -8.30 -30.13 -11.04
N GLY A 69 -8.40 -31.14 -10.19
CA GLY A 69 -9.52 -32.10 -10.20
C GLY A 69 -10.88 -31.53 -9.77
N LEU A 70 -10.93 -30.38 -9.08
CA LEU A 70 -12.18 -29.81 -8.56
C LEU A 70 -13.23 -29.54 -9.66
N GLY A 71 -12.80 -29.12 -10.85
CA GLY A 71 -13.71 -28.87 -11.96
C GLY A 71 -14.37 -30.15 -12.48
N LEU A 72 -13.59 -31.23 -12.60
CA LEU A 72 -14.12 -32.54 -12.96
C LEU A 72 -15.01 -33.10 -11.85
N TRP A 73 -14.60 -32.98 -10.60
CA TRP A 73 -15.42 -33.38 -9.46
C TRP A 73 -16.77 -32.65 -9.46
N ALA A 74 -16.78 -31.33 -9.69
CA ALA A 74 -18.02 -30.55 -9.79
C ALA A 74 -18.89 -31.02 -10.97
N TYR A 75 -18.28 -31.32 -12.12
CA TYR A 75 -18.96 -31.89 -13.28
C TYR A 75 -19.62 -33.25 -13.00
N GLU A 76 -18.92 -34.13 -12.27
CA GLU A 76 -19.41 -35.48 -11.98
C GLU A 76 -20.39 -35.54 -10.81
N ASN A 77 -20.31 -34.60 -9.85
CA ASN A 77 -21.03 -34.69 -8.57
C ASN A 77 -22.12 -33.63 -8.37
N LEU A 78 -22.11 -32.51 -9.11
CA LEU A 78 -23.12 -31.46 -8.99
C LEU A 78 -24.09 -31.51 -10.19
N PRO A 79 -25.37 -31.89 -10.00
CA PRO A 79 -26.31 -32.11 -11.10
C PRO A 79 -26.48 -30.90 -12.03
N TRP A 80 -26.53 -29.70 -11.47
CA TRP A 80 -26.71 -28.45 -12.22
C TRP A 80 -25.43 -27.98 -12.93
N PHE A 81 -24.24 -28.44 -12.48
CA PHE A 81 -22.98 -27.92 -12.98
C PHE A 81 -22.63 -28.52 -14.34
N ALA A 82 -22.87 -29.81 -14.54
CA ALA A 82 -22.68 -30.47 -15.83
C ALA A 82 -23.51 -29.80 -16.93
N GLU A 83 -24.83 -29.73 -16.74
CA GLU A 83 -25.76 -29.12 -17.70
C GLU A 83 -25.42 -27.64 -17.99
N ALA A 84 -25.16 -26.86 -16.93
CA ALA A 84 -24.79 -25.45 -17.09
C ALA A 84 -23.47 -25.30 -17.86
N SER A 85 -22.48 -26.15 -17.59
CA SER A 85 -21.18 -26.09 -18.25
C SER A 85 -21.24 -26.48 -19.72
N GLU A 86 -22.04 -27.48 -20.08
CA GLU A 86 -22.28 -27.88 -21.47
C GLU A 86 -23.11 -26.84 -22.24
N LEU A 87 -24.12 -26.23 -21.59
CA LEU A 87 -24.87 -25.11 -22.17
C LEU A 87 -23.93 -23.95 -22.50
N VAL A 88 -23.08 -23.55 -21.55
CA VAL A 88 -22.09 -22.48 -21.74
C VAL A 88 -21.11 -22.86 -22.85
N TYR A 89 -20.60 -24.09 -22.85
CA TYR A 89 -19.70 -24.59 -23.89
C TYR A 89 -20.37 -24.50 -25.27
N GLY A 90 -21.61 -24.97 -25.40
CA GLY A 90 -22.36 -24.93 -26.66
C GLY A 90 -22.66 -23.51 -27.15
N ILE A 91 -22.86 -22.54 -26.24
CA ILE A 91 -22.96 -21.12 -26.60
C ILE A 91 -21.64 -20.60 -27.16
N VAL A 92 -20.52 -20.90 -26.50
CA VAL A 92 -19.17 -20.49 -26.93
C VAL A 92 -18.80 -21.15 -28.26
N ALA A 93 -19.06 -22.44 -28.42
CA ALA A 93 -18.78 -23.21 -29.63
C ALA A 93 -19.58 -22.71 -30.84
N ARG A 94 -20.83 -22.27 -30.66
CA ARG A 94 -21.64 -21.65 -31.73
C ARG A 94 -21.21 -20.23 -32.09
N HIS A 95 -20.60 -19.49 -31.15
CA HIS A 95 -20.22 -18.09 -31.33
C HIS A 95 -18.70 -17.85 -31.26
N ARG A 96 -17.89 -18.83 -31.72
CA ARG A 96 -16.42 -18.81 -31.64
C ARG A 96 -15.80 -17.48 -32.11
N ALA A 97 -16.29 -16.90 -33.21
CA ALA A 97 -15.77 -15.63 -33.75
C ALA A 97 -15.98 -14.44 -32.80
N PHE A 98 -17.15 -14.36 -32.16
CA PHE A 98 -17.44 -13.33 -31.16
C PHE A 98 -16.56 -13.50 -29.92
N PHE A 99 -16.49 -14.72 -29.36
CA PHE A 99 -15.66 -15.01 -28.19
C PHE A 99 -14.16 -14.89 -28.49
N SER A 100 -13.74 -15.09 -29.74
CA SER A 100 -12.39 -14.80 -30.22
C SER A 100 -12.07 -13.32 -30.09
N LYS A 101 -12.93 -12.44 -30.63
CA LYS A 101 -12.79 -10.98 -30.50
C LYS A 101 -12.83 -10.51 -29.04
N LEU A 102 -13.71 -11.09 -28.22
CA LEU A 102 -13.79 -10.80 -26.79
C LEU A 102 -12.52 -11.23 -26.05
N THR A 103 -11.97 -12.39 -26.39
CA THR A 103 -10.70 -12.88 -25.85
C THR A 103 -9.57 -11.93 -26.20
N ASP A 104 -9.49 -11.49 -27.47
CA ASP A 104 -8.51 -10.49 -27.90
C ASP A 104 -8.68 -9.16 -27.16
N LEU A 105 -9.92 -8.71 -26.93
CA LEU A 105 -10.21 -7.49 -26.18
C LEU A 105 -9.75 -7.56 -24.72
N LEU A 106 -9.95 -8.70 -24.04
CA LEU A 106 -9.73 -8.84 -22.60
C LEU A 106 -8.34 -9.41 -22.23
N TRP A 107 -7.82 -10.39 -22.98
CA TRP A 107 -6.50 -11.01 -22.74
C TRP A 107 -5.41 -10.45 -23.67
N GLY A 108 -5.78 -10.00 -24.87
CA GLY A 108 -4.83 -9.66 -25.93
C GLY A 108 -4.41 -10.86 -26.76
N LYS A 109 -3.32 -10.71 -27.52
CA LYS A 109 -2.83 -11.72 -28.47
C LYS A 109 -2.37 -13.03 -27.82
N SER A 110 -2.03 -13.00 -26.53
CA SER A 110 -1.59 -14.17 -25.77
C SER A 110 -2.58 -14.42 -24.63
N VAL A 111 -3.07 -15.66 -24.55
CA VAL A 111 -3.95 -16.15 -23.48
C VAL A 111 -3.21 -17.05 -22.49
N GLU A 112 -1.89 -17.00 -22.49
CA GLU A 112 -1.08 -17.81 -21.58
C GLU A 112 -1.45 -17.54 -20.11
N PRO A 113 -1.33 -18.54 -19.22
CA PRO A 113 -1.44 -18.30 -17.79
C PRO A 113 -0.43 -17.23 -17.36
N PRO A 114 -0.85 -16.20 -16.61
CA PRO A 114 0.07 -15.16 -16.17
C PRO A 114 1.02 -15.70 -15.09
N GLU A 115 2.30 -15.40 -15.25
CA GLU A 115 3.35 -15.63 -14.25
C GLU A 115 3.75 -14.27 -13.65
N TYR A 116 4.10 -14.25 -12.37
CA TYR A 116 4.33 -13.01 -11.58
C TYR A 116 5.69 -12.99 -10.90
N PHE A 117 6.65 -13.71 -11.46
CA PHE A 117 7.97 -13.82 -10.85
C PHE A 117 8.69 -12.46 -10.85
N ALA A 118 8.72 -11.79 -12.00
CA ALA A 118 9.47 -10.54 -12.17
C ALA A 118 8.77 -9.41 -11.42
N SER A 119 7.44 -9.38 -11.42
CA SER A 119 6.67 -8.42 -10.63
C SER A 119 6.88 -8.60 -9.14
N SER A 120 6.84 -9.83 -8.60
CA SER A 120 7.12 -10.09 -7.18
C SER A 120 8.56 -9.75 -6.81
N TRP A 121 9.52 -10.01 -7.71
CA TRP A 121 10.93 -9.67 -7.52
C TRP A 121 11.18 -8.15 -7.50
N LEU A 122 10.52 -7.40 -8.39
CA LEU A 122 10.53 -5.94 -8.41
C LEU A 122 9.85 -5.37 -7.17
N PHE A 123 8.70 -5.93 -6.80
CA PHE A 123 7.94 -5.53 -5.62
C PHE A 123 8.76 -5.64 -4.33
N MET A 124 9.46 -6.76 -4.11
CA MET A 124 10.30 -6.93 -2.91
C MET A 124 11.43 -5.90 -2.83
N ARG A 125 12.01 -5.49 -3.97
CA ARG A 125 13.01 -4.41 -4.02
C ARG A 125 12.38 -3.05 -3.73
N ALA A 126 11.25 -2.76 -4.36
CA ALA A 126 10.51 -1.53 -4.11
C ALA A 126 10.15 -1.42 -2.62
N LEU A 127 9.69 -2.52 -2.01
CA LEU A 127 9.42 -2.61 -0.58
C LEU A 127 10.67 -2.32 0.27
N GLY A 128 11.83 -2.90 -0.10
CA GLY A 128 13.11 -2.60 0.54
C GLY A 128 13.47 -1.11 0.45
N VAL A 129 13.34 -0.50 -0.73
CA VAL A 129 13.61 0.95 -0.93
C VAL A 129 12.64 1.80 -0.10
N ILE A 130 11.35 1.45 -0.06
CA ILE A 130 10.35 2.19 0.72
C ILE A 130 10.62 2.10 2.22
N ASN A 131 10.95 0.91 2.73
CA ASN A 131 11.37 0.78 4.13
C ASN A 131 12.63 1.60 4.41
N LEU A 132 13.63 1.57 3.52
CA LEU A 132 14.85 2.35 3.67
C LEU A 132 14.54 3.85 3.79
N ILE A 133 13.69 4.37 2.90
CA ILE A 133 13.19 5.75 2.97
C ILE A 133 12.51 6.00 4.31
N ALA A 134 11.59 5.14 4.73
CA ALA A 134 10.82 5.33 5.96
C ALA A 134 11.72 5.37 7.21
N PHE A 135 12.70 4.46 7.32
CA PHE A 135 13.64 4.39 8.43
C PHE A 135 14.65 5.55 8.44
N LEU A 136 15.20 5.93 7.29
CA LEU A 136 16.10 7.09 7.20
C LEU A 136 15.36 8.40 7.49
N SER A 137 14.15 8.54 6.93
CA SER A 137 13.28 9.68 7.18
C SER A 137 12.96 9.83 8.66
N LEU A 138 12.59 8.75 9.34
CA LEU A 138 12.29 8.78 10.76
C LEU A 138 13.55 8.99 11.61
N GLY A 139 14.64 8.29 11.28
CA GLY A 139 15.91 8.38 12.01
C GLY A 139 16.50 9.79 12.05
N SER A 140 16.25 10.61 11.03
CA SER A 140 16.72 12.02 10.99
C SER A 140 16.04 12.96 12.00
N GLN A 141 14.95 12.52 12.64
CA GLN A 141 14.13 13.34 13.54
C GLN A 141 13.79 12.63 14.86
N ILE A 142 14.12 11.34 15.00
CA ILE A 142 13.62 10.48 16.08
C ILE A 142 13.98 10.99 17.49
N ASP A 143 15.18 11.56 17.65
CA ASP A 143 15.64 12.09 18.94
C ASP A 143 14.79 13.30 19.39
N GLY A 144 14.44 14.18 18.45
CA GLY A 144 13.55 15.32 18.71
C GLY A 144 12.10 14.89 18.95
N LEU A 145 11.66 13.76 18.39
CA LEU A 145 10.31 13.27 18.58
C LEU A 145 10.14 12.54 19.92
N ILE A 146 10.92 11.49 20.18
CA ILE A 146 10.72 10.58 21.32
C ILE A 146 11.95 10.31 22.19
N GLY A 147 13.09 10.94 21.88
CA GLY A 147 14.26 10.87 22.74
C GLY A 147 14.01 11.52 24.11
N SER A 148 14.94 11.34 25.04
CA SER A 148 14.87 11.90 26.40
C SER A 148 14.61 13.42 26.43
N GLY A 149 15.26 14.18 25.54
CA GLY A 149 15.03 15.61 25.31
C GLY A 149 13.96 15.95 24.27
N GLY A 150 13.32 14.94 23.67
CA GLY A 150 12.32 15.12 22.62
C GLY A 150 10.97 15.59 23.14
N ILE A 151 10.04 15.81 22.21
CA ILE A 151 8.67 16.27 22.48
C ILE A 151 7.90 15.24 23.32
N LEU A 152 8.10 13.96 23.04
CA LEU A 152 7.31 12.84 23.56
C LEU A 152 8.22 11.72 24.10
N PRO A 153 9.00 11.95 25.17
CA PRO A 153 10.00 10.99 25.66
C PRO A 153 9.44 9.59 25.88
N LEU A 154 10.12 8.57 25.32
CA LEU A 154 9.63 7.20 25.33
C LEU A 154 9.73 6.53 26.70
N ALA A 155 10.87 6.66 27.38
CA ALA A 155 11.14 5.90 28.61
C ALA A 155 10.15 6.24 29.76
N PRO A 156 9.88 7.51 30.10
CA PRO A 156 8.91 7.84 31.14
C PRO A 156 7.49 7.39 30.79
N TRP A 157 7.14 7.40 29.50
CA TRP A 157 5.84 6.95 29.05
C TRP A 157 5.67 5.43 29.19
N LEU A 158 6.66 4.63 28.80
CA LEU A 158 6.62 3.18 29.01
C LEU A 158 6.55 2.81 30.50
N GLU A 159 7.26 3.56 31.35
CA GLU A 159 7.17 3.40 32.80
C GLU A 159 5.76 3.70 33.33
N ALA A 160 5.15 4.81 32.89
CA ALA A 160 3.77 5.16 33.25
C ALA A 160 2.77 4.07 32.82
N VAL A 161 2.89 3.54 31.60
CA VAL A 161 2.03 2.46 31.10
C VAL A 161 2.22 1.18 31.92
N LYS A 162 3.47 0.82 32.24
CA LYS A 162 3.77 -0.36 33.06
C LYS A 162 3.18 -0.22 34.47
N ASN A 163 3.28 0.97 35.06
CA ASN A 163 2.72 1.25 36.39
C ASN A 163 1.19 1.19 36.40
N GLN A 164 0.54 1.57 35.30
CA GLN A 164 -0.93 1.56 35.19
C GLN A 164 -1.51 0.17 34.87
N TYR A 165 -0.86 -0.59 33.97
CA TYR A 165 -1.43 -1.83 33.41
C TYR A 165 -0.69 -3.11 33.81
N GLY A 166 0.44 -3.02 34.52
CA GLY A 166 1.22 -4.18 34.95
C GLY A 166 1.65 -5.07 33.79
N ALA A 167 1.42 -6.37 33.91
CA ALA A 167 1.81 -7.36 32.89
C ALA A 167 1.02 -7.22 31.57
N GLU A 168 -0.23 -6.71 31.62
CA GLU A 168 -1.05 -6.54 30.41
C GLU A 168 -0.49 -5.45 29.47
N ALA A 169 0.39 -4.58 29.97
CA ALA A 169 1.08 -3.58 29.17
C ALA A 169 1.78 -4.18 27.93
N HIS A 170 2.34 -5.40 28.04
CA HIS A 170 3.03 -6.07 26.93
C HIS A 170 2.09 -6.54 25.81
N ARG A 171 0.83 -6.87 26.15
CA ARG A 171 -0.18 -7.24 25.15
C ARG A 171 -0.79 -6.01 24.48
N ILE A 172 -1.00 -4.94 25.26
CA ILE A 172 -1.53 -3.67 24.76
C ILE A 172 -0.51 -2.99 23.84
N LEU A 173 0.78 -3.02 24.22
CA LEU A 173 1.88 -2.42 23.47
C LEU A 173 2.91 -3.51 23.10
N PRO A 174 2.70 -4.23 22.00
CA PRO A 174 3.68 -5.20 21.50
C PRO A 174 4.87 -4.48 20.86
N THR A 175 5.80 -3.98 21.69
CA THR A 175 6.98 -3.23 21.27
C THR A 175 8.28 -3.83 21.80
N LEU A 176 9.34 -3.79 20.99
CA LEU A 176 10.69 -4.20 21.38
C LEU A 176 11.32 -3.26 22.41
N PHE A 177 10.80 -2.04 22.57
CA PHE A 177 11.33 -1.04 23.51
C PHE A 177 11.08 -1.37 25.00
N TRP A 178 10.32 -2.43 25.30
CA TRP A 178 10.29 -3.00 26.65
C TRP A 178 11.66 -3.53 27.10
N LEU A 179 12.49 -3.97 26.16
CA LEU A 179 13.84 -4.47 26.45
C LEU A 179 14.82 -3.33 26.74
N ASN A 180 14.71 -2.24 25.98
CA ASN A 180 15.57 -1.07 26.13
C ASN A 180 14.91 0.14 25.45
N SER A 181 14.62 1.19 26.22
CA SER A 181 13.98 2.43 25.75
C SER A 181 14.93 3.64 25.72
N SER A 182 16.25 3.41 25.81
CA SER A 182 17.26 4.49 25.74
C SER A 182 17.33 5.13 24.35
N ASP A 183 17.79 6.39 24.30
CA ASP A 183 17.99 7.15 23.06
C ASP A 183 18.87 6.39 22.06
N ARG A 184 19.91 5.70 22.55
CA ARG A 184 20.78 4.85 21.71
C ARG A 184 20.01 3.68 21.10
N ALA A 185 19.15 3.01 21.86
CA ALA A 185 18.34 1.90 21.36
C ALA A 185 17.31 2.38 20.32
N ILE A 186 16.69 3.53 20.57
CA ILE A 186 15.76 4.18 19.64
C ILE A 186 16.45 4.50 18.31
N LEU A 187 17.60 5.18 18.33
CA LEU A 187 18.36 5.50 17.12
C LEU A 187 18.88 4.25 16.41
N LEU A 188 19.37 3.26 17.16
CA LEU A 188 19.86 2.00 16.61
C LEU A 188 18.76 1.21 15.92
N SER A 189 17.52 1.25 16.43
CA SER A 189 16.38 0.60 15.77
C SER A 189 16.13 1.18 14.37
N CYS A 190 16.28 2.50 14.19
CA CYS A 190 16.18 3.15 12.88
C CYS A 190 17.32 2.74 11.94
N LYS A 191 18.56 2.72 12.45
CA LYS A 191 19.75 2.31 11.67
C LYS A 191 19.69 0.84 11.27
N THR A 192 19.28 -0.04 12.17
CA THR A 192 19.08 -1.47 11.90
C THR A 192 17.98 -1.69 10.87
N GLY A 193 16.86 -0.97 10.99
CA GLY A 193 15.79 -0.99 9.99
C GLY A 193 16.29 -0.56 8.60
N ALA A 194 17.08 0.51 8.51
CA ALA A 194 17.70 0.96 7.27
C ALA A 194 18.66 -0.10 6.69
N ALA A 195 19.52 -0.71 7.51
CA ALA A 195 20.43 -1.76 7.08
C ALA A 195 19.68 -2.99 6.55
N LEU A 196 18.69 -3.49 7.29
CA LEU A 196 17.81 -4.59 6.86
C LEU A 196 17.09 -4.27 5.56
N SER A 197 16.65 -3.02 5.39
CA SER A 197 15.99 -2.56 4.15
C SER A 197 16.94 -2.63 2.95
N ALA A 198 18.20 -2.23 3.10
CA ALA A 198 19.22 -2.37 2.07
C ALA A 198 19.49 -3.85 1.73
N LEU A 199 19.54 -4.72 2.73
CA LEU A 199 19.69 -6.17 2.52
C LEU A 199 18.48 -6.76 1.76
N LEU A 200 17.26 -6.26 1.99
CA LEU A 200 16.06 -6.67 1.23
C LEU A 200 16.14 -6.25 -0.24
N VAL A 201 16.65 -5.04 -0.54
CA VAL A 201 16.92 -4.60 -1.92
C VAL A 201 17.91 -5.53 -2.63
N LEU A 202 18.89 -6.03 -1.89
CA LEU A 202 19.88 -7.01 -2.35
C LEU A 202 19.33 -8.46 -2.39
N ASP A 203 18.05 -8.68 -2.06
CA ASP A 203 17.37 -10.00 -2.08
C ASP A 203 18.00 -11.02 -1.11
N LEU A 204 18.52 -10.53 0.02
CA LEU A 204 19.10 -11.35 1.09
C LEU A 204 17.98 -11.74 2.08
N ALA A 205 17.89 -13.01 2.46
CA ALA A 205 16.93 -13.55 3.43
C ALA A 205 15.48 -12.99 3.32
N PRO A 206 14.83 -13.04 2.14
CA PRO A 206 13.62 -12.27 1.82
C PRO A 206 12.34 -12.66 2.59
N TRP A 207 12.36 -13.70 3.42
CA TRP A 207 11.23 -14.05 4.30
C TRP A 207 11.43 -13.50 5.72
N PHE A 208 12.67 -13.51 6.22
CA PHE A 208 13.01 -13.06 7.57
C PHE A 208 13.08 -11.54 7.63
N ILE A 209 13.66 -10.91 6.61
CA ILE A 209 13.85 -9.46 6.62
C ILE A 209 12.52 -8.70 6.69
N PRO A 210 11.46 -9.01 5.90
CA PRO A 210 10.17 -8.35 6.07
C PRO A 210 9.56 -8.53 7.48
N ALA A 211 9.75 -9.69 8.11
CA ALA A 211 9.30 -9.93 9.49
C ALA A 211 10.05 -9.06 10.50
N ALA A 212 11.38 -8.95 10.35
CA ALA A 212 12.22 -8.10 11.20
C ALA A 212 11.91 -6.61 10.99
N LEU A 213 11.73 -6.17 9.74
CA LEU A 213 11.32 -4.81 9.39
C LEU A 213 9.94 -4.50 9.98
N TRP A 214 8.98 -5.43 9.87
CA TRP A 214 7.66 -5.29 10.48
C TRP A 214 7.75 -5.13 12.01
N ALA A 215 8.49 -5.97 12.71
CA ALA A 215 8.61 -5.90 14.17
C ALA A 215 9.28 -4.59 14.65
N LEU A 216 10.34 -4.16 13.96
CA LEU A 216 11.03 -2.89 14.26
C LEU A 216 10.12 -1.70 13.98
N TYR A 217 9.45 -1.67 12.83
CA TYR A 217 8.58 -0.56 12.46
C TYR A 217 7.33 -0.51 13.35
N LEU A 218 6.78 -1.65 13.77
CA LEU A 218 5.66 -1.71 14.71
C LEU A 218 6.05 -1.10 16.04
N SER A 219 7.24 -1.46 16.54
CA SER A 219 7.78 -0.92 17.80
C SER A 219 7.94 0.60 17.74
N LEU A 220 8.49 1.12 16.64
CA LEU A 220 8.63 2.57 16.41
C LEU A 220 7.27 3.26 16.24
N SER A 221 6.34 2.63 15.55
CA SER A 221 4.99 3.15 15.29
C SER A 221 4.16 3.27 16.57
N LEU A 222 4.32 2.32 17.51
CA LEU A 222 3.74 2.42 18.84
C LEU A 222 4.46 3.47 19.70
N ALA A 223 5.79 3.53 19.64
CA ALA A 223 6.60 4.47 20.44
C ALA A 223 6.38 5.93 20.05
N CYS A 224 6.27 6.22 18.75
CA CYS A 224 6.13 7.58 18.22
C CYS A 224 4.72 8.15 18.31
N ARG A 225 3.73 7.33 18.69
CA ARG A 225 2.34 7.73 18.94
C ARG A 225 1.78 8.62 17.82
N GLU A 226 1.46 9.88 18.10
CA GLU A 226 0.87 10.86 17.18
C GLU A 226 1.72 11.06 15.92
N PHE A 227 3.05 10.95 16.01
CA PHE A 227 3.96 11.18 14.88
C PHE A 227 4.03 10.01 13.88
N LEU A 228 3.48 8.83 14.21
CA LEU A 228 3.36 7.67 13.32
C LEU A 228 1.91 7.13 13.26
N GLY A 229 0.93 8.00 13.54
CA GLY A 229 -0.49 7.69 13.52
C GLY A 229 -1.14 7.72 12.12
N PHE A 230 -0.36 7.61 11.05
CA PHE A 230 -0.85 7.88 9.69
C PHE A 230 -1.10 6.61 8.87
N GLN A 231 -1.94 6.74 7.84
CA GLN A 231 -2.39 5.60 7.02
C GLN A 231 -1.27 4.91 6.24
N TRP A 232 -0.22 5.63 5.87
CA TRP A 232 0.94 5.04 5.18
C TRP A 232 1.85 4.23 6.11
N ASP A 233 1.90 4.55 7.41
CA ASP A 233 2.67 3.79 8.40
C ASP A 233 2.03 2.41 8.62
N ILE A 234 0.70 2.38 8.79
CA ILE A 234 -0.04 1.13 8.94
C ILE A 234 -0.09 0.32 7.64
N LEU A 235 -0.12 0.98 6.46
CA LEU A 235 0.03 0.31 5.17
C LEU A 235 1.41 -0.36 5.06
N LEU A 236 2.49 0.33 5.43
CA LEU A 236 3.84 -0.25 5.40
C LEU A 236 3.95 -1.48 6.32
N LEU A 237 3.32 -1.45 7.49
CA LEU A 237 3.24 -2.60 8.39
C LEU A 237 2.48 -3.77 7.77
N GLU A 238 1.28 -3.54 7.25
CA GLU A 238 0.48 -4.56 6.59
C GLU A 238 1.22 -5.19 5.40
N ILE A 239 1.89 -4.39 4.58
CA ILE A 239 2.66 -4.90 3.43
C ILE A 239 3.91 -5.66 3.86
N ASN A 240 4.66 -5.18 4.85
CA ASN A 240 5.81 -5.93 5.37
C ASN A 240 5.39 -7.29 5.94
N PHE A 241 4.25 -7.34 6.66
CA PHE A 241 3.71 -8.59 7.19
C PHE A 241 3.30 -9.56 6.07
N LEU A 242 2.58 -9.08 5.05
CA LEU A 242 2.17 -9.93 3.91
C LEU A 242 3.37 -10.42 3.08
N ALA A 243 4.42 -9.60 2.97
CA ALA A 243 5.64 -9.93 2.24
C ALA A 243 6.40 -11.13 2.84
N ILE A 244 6.22 -11.43 4.14
CA ILE A 244 6.77 -12.63 4.81
C ILE A 244 6.35 -13.90 4.06
N PHE A 245 5.11 -13.93 3.55
CA PHE A 245 4.49 -15.10 2.93
C PHE A 245 4.59 -15.10 1.40
N LEU A 246 5.08 -14.01 0.80
CA LEU A 246 5.09 -13.85 -0.66
C LEU A 246 6.05 -14.86 -1.33
N ASN A 247 7.20 -15.09 -0.71
CA ASN A 247 8.21 -16.05 -1.16
C ASN A 247 8.36 -17.18 -0.12
N PRO A 248 8.64 -18.42 -0.53
CA PRO A 248 8.88 -19.52 0.40
C PRO A 248 10.06 -19.22 1.34
N PRO A 249 10.02 -19.65 2.62
CA PRO A 249 11.06 -19.35 3.61
C PRO A 249 12.42 -19.92 3.18
N ARG A 250 13.46 -19.08 3.22
CA ARG A 250 14.86 -19.35 2.78
C ARG A 250 15.87 -18.61 3.65
N LEU A 251 16.72 -19.33 4.37
CA LEU A 251 17.75 -18.74 5.25
C LEU A 251 18.95 -18.12 4.50
N TRP A 252 19.25 -18.56 3.27
CA TRP A 252 20.41 -18.06 2.49
C TRP A 252 20.04 -17.79 1.02
N PRO A 253 20.56 -16.73 0.39
CA PRO A 253 20.47 -16.51 -1.05
C PRO A 253 21.49 -17.41 -1.77
N ARG A 254 21.17 -18.69 -1.97
CA ARG A 254 21.80 -19.49 -3.03
C ARG A 254 20.76 -19.82 -4.08
N PHE A 255 20.80 -19.02 -5.13
CA PHE A 255 20.46 -19.15 -6.56
C PHE A 255 19.80 -20.41 -7.16
N ILE A 256 19.12 -21.25 -6.40
CA ILE A 256 18.64 -22.54 -6.88
C ILE A 256 17.15 -22.64 -6.58
N ASN A 257 16.36 -22.67 -7.65
CA ASN A 257 14.94 -23.04 -7.69
C ASN A 257 13.97 -21.98 -7.13
N ARG A 258 13.51 -21.01 -7.95
CA ARG A 258 12.48 -20.04 -7.59
C ARG A 258 11.11 -20.55 -8.05
N SER A 259 10.44 -21.29 -7.18
CA SER A 259 8.99 -21.48 -7.28
C SER A 259 8.29 -20.11 -7.31
N GLY A 260 7.33 -19.92 -8.22
CA GLY A 260 6.58 -18.68 -8.34
C GLY A 260 5.90 -18.25 -7.02
N PRO A 261 5.53 -16.96 -6.89
CA PRO A 261 4.90 -16.44 -5.68
C PRO A 261 3.60 -17.19 -5.34
N SER A 262 3.27 -17.25 -4.04
CA SER A 262 2.01 -17.86 -3.60
C SER A 262 0.81 -17.13 -4.22
N CYS A 263 -0.02 -17.85 -4.98
CA CYS A 263 -1.22 -17.29 -5.59
C CYS A 263 -2.19 -16.70 -4.55
N ALA A 264 -2.27 -17.32 -3.37
CA ALA A 264 -3.11 -16.84 -2.28
C ALA A 264 -2.60 -15.50 -1.71
N VAL A 265 -1.29 -15.36 -1.52
CA VAL A 265 -0.69 -14.12 -0.99
C VAL A 265 -0.74 -13.01 -2.03
N LEU A 266 -0.50 -13.31 -3.31
CA LEU A 266 -0.72 -12.36 -4.39
C LEU A 266 -2.16 -11.87 -4.44
N PHE A 267 -3.13 -12.78 -4.28
CA PHE A 267 -4.54 -12.41 -4.21
C PHE A 267 -4.83 -11.49 -3.01
N ILE A 268 -4.23 -11.74 -1.84
CA ILE A 268 -4.38 -10.87 -0.67
C ILE A 268 -3.74 -9.49 -0.94
N LEU A 269 -2.56 -9.43 -1.57
CA LEU A 269 -1.94 -8.14 -1.95
C LEU A 269 -2.79 -7.38 -2.98
N HIS A 270 -3.40 -8.08 -3.94
CA HIS A 270 -4.40 -7.50 -4.85
C HIS A 270 -5.63 -7.01 -4.09
N LEU A 271 -6.09 -7.74 -3.07
CA LEU A 271 -7.19 -7.34 -2.21
C LEU A 271 -6.84 -6.10 -1.37
N VAL A 272 -5.61 -5.97 -0.87
CA VAL A 272 -5.14 -4.77 -0.18
C VAL A 272 -5.07 -3.57 -1.13
N LEU A 273 -4.56 -3.75 -2.35
CA LEU A 273 -4.57 -2.69 -3.37
C LEU A 273 -6.01 -2.27 -3.72
N PHE A 274 -6.90 -3.24 -3.91
CA PHE A 274 -8.33 -2.99 -4.12
C PHE A 274 -8.91 -2.18 -2.95
N LYS A 275 -8.72 -2.67 -1.71
CA LYS A 275 -9.21 -2.04 -0.47
C LYS A 275 -8.71 -0.60 -0.36
N LEU A 276 -7.41 -0.38 -0.57
CA LEU A 276 -6.79 0.94 -0.52
C LEU A 276 -7.45 1.93 -1.48
N MET A 277 -7.56 1.55 -2.76
CA MET A 277 -8.08 2.45 -3.80
C MET A 277 -9.60 2.64 -3.68
N PHE A 278 -10.33 1.54 -3.52
CA PHE A 278 -11.79 1.56 -3.43
C PHE A 278 -12.27 2.30 -2.19
N GLN A 279 -11.72 2.00 -1.01
CA GLN A 279 -12.14 2.70 0.22
C GLN A 279 -11.79 4.19 0.14
N SER A 280 -10.64 4.56 -0.45
CA SER A 280 -10.26 5.96 -0.60
C SER A 280 -11.29 6.76 -1.42
N GLY A 281 -11.88 6.19 -2.47
CA GLY A 281 -12.98 6.84 -3.21
C GLY A 281 -14.31 6.75 -2.49
N TRP A 282 -14.61 5.60 -1.89
CA TRP A 282 -15.91 5.33 -1.29
C TRP A 282 -16.21 6.20 -0.08
N VAL A 283 -15.21 6.43 0.79
CA VAL A 283 -15.38 7.28 1.98
C VAL A 283 -15.68 8.74 1.62
N LYS A 284 -15.24 9.23 0.45
CA LYS A 284 -15.55 10.58 -0.04
C LYS A 284 -17.03 10.73 -0.41
N LEU A 285 -17.66 9.65 -0.89
CA LEU A 285 -19.10 9.63 -1.16
C LEU A 285 -19.90 9.48 0.14
N LEU A 286 -19.45 8.57 1.01
CA LEU A 286 -20.12 8.28 2.28
C LEU A 286 -20.06 9.43 3.28
N SER A 287 -19.01 10.25 3.26
CA SER A 287 -18.86 11.38 4.18
C SER A 287 -19.97 12.42 4.04
N GLY A 288 -20.62 12.47 2.87
CA GLY A 288 -21.63 13.47 2.56
C GLY A 288 -21.08 14.87 2.35
N ASP A 289 -19.76 15.02 2.26
CA ASP A 289 -19.07 16.28 2.07
C ASP A 289 -19.56 17.01 0.81
N PRO A 290 -19.97 18.29 0.91
CA PRO A 290 -20.54 19.03 -0.20
C PRO A 290 -19.53 19.32 -1.31
N LEU A 291 -18.23 19.43 -1.01
CA LEU A 291 -17.19 19.68 -2.01
C LEU A 291 -16.92 18.43 -2.85
N TRP A 292 -16.95 17.25 -2.24
CA TRP A 292 -16.89 15.98 -2.98
C TRP A 292 -18.13 15.77 -3.84
N ARG A 293 -19.32 15.99 -3.29
CA ARG A 293 -20.60 15.88 -4.04
C ARG A 293 -20.70 16.88 -5.19
N GLY A 294 -20.18 18.10 -5.00
CA GLY A 294 -20.15 19.16 -6.01
C GLY A 294 -19.01 19.05 -7.02
N LEU A 295 -18.13 18.05 -6.90
CA LEU A 295 -16.91 17.89 -7.70
C LEU A 295 -15.98 19.11 -7.62
N THR A 296 -16.00 19.87 -6.52
CA THR A 296 -15.18 21.07 -6.31
C THR A 296 -14.11 20.89 -5.25
N ALA A 297 -13.95 19.71 -4.65
CA ALA A 297 -12.92 19.46 -3.63
C ALA A 297 -11.50 19.89 -4.07
N LEU A 298 -11.14 19.69 -5.34
CA LEU A 298 -9.82 20.07 -5.85
C LEU A 298 -9.62 21.59 -6.00
N THR A 299 -10.66 22.42 -5.88
CA THR A 299 -10.49 23.88 -5.85
C THR A 299 -9.81 24.35 -4.56
N VAL A 300 -9.91 23.57 -3.47
CA VAL A 300 -9.26 23.88 -2.19
C VAL A 300 -8.11 22.92 -1.86
N HIS A 301 -8.21 21.67 -2.29
CA HIS A 301 -7.32 20.59 -1.85
C HIS A 301 -5.84 20.89 -2.05
N TYR A 302 -5.42 21.42 -3.21
CA TYR A 302 -4.00 21.71 -3.47
C TYR A 302 -3.38 22.69 -2.48
N GLU A 303 -4.16 23.65 -2.00
CA GLU A 303 -3.74 24.61 -0.99
C GLU A 303 -3.82 24.02 0.42
N THR A 304 -4.87 23.24 0.70
CA THR A 304 -5.17 22.78 2.06
C THR A 304 -4.43 21.51 2.48
N GLN A 305 -3.67 20.88 1.58
CA GLN A 305 -2.82 19.70 1.86
C GLN A 305 -1.79 19.93 2.97
N PRO A 306 -1.44 18.95 3.82
CA PRO A 306 -0.47 19.14 4.92
C PRO A 306 0.84 19.81 4.50
N ILE A 307 1.45 19.39 3.40
CA ILE A 307 2.62 20.04 2.83
C ILE A 307 2.47 20.08 1.30
N PRO A 308 2.03 21.21 0.73
CA PRO A 308 1.81 21.30 -0.70
C PRO A 308 3.12 21.48 -1.46
N THR A 309 3.06 21.23 -2.77
CA THR A 309 4.20 21.40 -3.67
C THR A 309 4.05 22.66 -4.51
N TRP A 310 5.14 23.14 -5.10
CA TRP A 310 5.05 24.27 -6.02
C TRP A 310 4.29 23.94 -7.31
N LEU A 311 4.23 22.66 -7.71
CA LEU A 311 3.34 22.21 -8.78
C LEU A 311 1.88 22.22 -8.33
N GLY A 312 1.60 21.89 -7.07
CA GLY A 312 0.28 22.05 -6.45
C GLY A 312 -0.22 23.50 -6.53
N TRP A 313 0.67 24.49 -6.33
CA TRP A 313 0.32 25.90 -6.55
C TRP A 313 -0.14 26.16 -7.99
N TYR A 314 0.56 25.64 -9.01
CA TYR A 314 0.14 25.80 -10.41
C TYR A 314 -1.17 25.06 -10.71
N ALA A 315 -1.34 23.85 -10.17
CA ALA A 315 -2.56 23.06 -10.32
C ALA A 315 -3.78 23.77 -9.68
N HIS A 316 -3.56 24.49 -8.57
CA HIS A 316 -4.59 25.29 -7.92
C HIS A 316 -5.11 26.44 -8.80
N GLN A 317 -4.27 27.02 -9.67
CA GLN A 317 -4.67 28.11 -10.58
C GLN A 317 -5.55 27.63 -11.74
N LEU A 318 -5.71 26.32 -11.95
CA LEU A 318 -6.48 25.80 -13.08
C LEU A 318 -7.98 26.09 -12.91
N PRO A 319 -8.72 26.38 -14.00
CA PRO A 319 -10.13 26.73 -13.93
C PRO A 319 -10.98 25.66 -13.24
N VAL A 320 -12.07 26.07 -12.60
CA VAL A 320 -13.00 25.17 -11.87
C VAL A 320 -13.51 24.00 -12.73
N GLY A 321 -13.70 24.22 -14.04
CA GLY A 321 -14.07 23.15 -14.98
C GLY A 321 -13.04 22.00 -15.04
N PHE A 322 -11.75 22.34 -15.02
CA PHE A 322 -10.68 21.35 -14.94
C PHE A 322 -10.72 20.61 -13.60
N GLN A 323 -10.95 21.32 -12.50
CA GLN A 323 -11.04 20.71 -11.17
C GLN A 323 -12.18 19.70 -11.06
N ARG A 324 -13.36 20.04 -11.62
CA ARG A 324 -14.51 19.13 -11.70
C ARG A 324 -14.20 17.88 -12.51
N PHE A 325 -13.54 18.05 -13.66
CA PHE A 325 -13.09 16.92 -14.47
C PHE A 325 -12.09 16.04 -13.70
N SER A 326 -11.12 16.64 -13.02
CA SER A 326 -10.14 15.92 -12.21
C SER A 326 -10.79 15.13 -11.06
N CYS A 327 -11.80 15.70 -10.38
CA CYS A 327 -12.59 14.97 -9.37
C CYS A 327 -13.32 13.76 -10.00
N LEU A 328 -13.97 13.95 -11.15
CA LEU A 328 -14.69 12.87 -11.83
C LEU A 328 -13.73 11.75 -12.29
N ALA A 329 -12.60 12.11 -12.87
CA ALA A 329 -11.57 11.17 -13.30
C ALA A 329 -11.00 10.39 -12.09
N MET A 330 -10.70 11.08 -10.99
CA MET A 330 -10.28 10.45 -9.75
C MET A 330 -11.33 9.45 -9.23
N PHE A 331 -12.62 9.80 -9.21
CA PHE A 331 -13.66 8.86 -8.81
C PHE A 331 -13.75 7.65 -9.73
N GLY A 332 -13.64 7.82 -11.05
CA GLY A 332 -13.57 6.69 -11.98
C GLY A 332 -12.38 5.77 -11.69
N ILE A 333 -11.21 6.35 -11.42
CA ILE A 333 -9.99 5.59 -11.09
C ILE A 333 -10.09 4.91 -9.72
N GLU A 334 -10.64 5.56 -8.71
CA GLU A 334 -10.74 5.02 -7.35
C GLU A 334 -11.91 4.05 -7.16
N LEU A 335 -13.00 4.17 -7.94
CA LEU A 335 -14.21 3.35 -7.73
C LEU A 335 -14.45 2.29 -8.82
N VAL A 336 -13.97 2.49 -10.05
CA VAL A 336 -14.21 1.55 -11.16
C VAL A 336 -12.99 0.70 -11.43
N LEU A 337 -11.82 1.32 -11.61
CA LEU A 337 -10.59 0.59 -11.96
C LEU A 337 -10.11 -0.43 -10.92
N PRO A 338 -10.39 -0.34 -9.61
CA PRO A 338 -9.97 -1.39 -8.68
C PRO A 338 -10.61 -2.73 -9.01
N PHE A 339 -11.83 -2.78 -9.53
CA PHE A 339 -12.46 -4.04 -9.93
C PHE A 339 -11.62 -4.76 -10.99
N PHE A 340 -10.99 -4.02 -11.90
CA PHE A 340 -10.18 -4.54 -13.00
C PHE A 340 -8.93 -5.31 -12.52
N ILE A 341 -8.52 -5.14 -11.26
CA ILE A 341 -7.45 -5.90 -10.61
C ILE A 341 -7.70 -7.40 -10.67
N PHE A 342 -8.95 -7.86 -10.60
CA PHE A 342 -9.29 -9.28 -10.55
C PHE A 342 -9.58 -9.89 -11.92
N PHE A 343 -9.50 -9.10 -12.99
CA PHE A 343 -9.86 -9.48 -14.35
C PHE A 343 -8.63 -9.89 -15.19
N PRO A 344 -8.83 -10.29 -16.46
CA PRO A 344 -7.76 -10.66 -17.37
C PRO A 344 -6.72 -9.56 -17.65
N ARG A 345 -5.64 -9.97 -18.32
CA ARG A 345 -4.39 -9.21 -18.51
C ARG A 345 -4.60 -7.75 -18.95
N ARG A 346 -5.45 -7.45 -19.95
CA ARG A 346 -5.64 -6.06 -20.43
C ARG A 346 -6.40 -5.19 -19.44
N MET A 347 -7.34 -5.76 -18.71
CA MET A 347 -8.05 -5.04 -17.64
C MET A 347 -7.09 -4.74 -16.49
N LYS A 348 -6.26 -5.70 -16.08
CA LYS A 348 -5.17 -5.47 -15.11
C LYS A 348 -4.20 -4.38 -15.55
N LEU A 349 -3.83 -4.36 -16.83
CA LEU A 349 -2.97 -3.30 -17.38
C LEU A 349 -3.66 -1.93 -17.33
N THR A 350 -4.95 -1.88 -17.63
CA THR A 350 -5.75 -0.65 -17.52
C THR A 350 -5.81 -0.17 -16.07
N ALA A 351 -6.03 -1.08 -15.11
CA ALA A 351 -5.96 -0.79 -13.68
C ALA A 351 -4.57 -0.27 -13.30
N PHE A 352 -3.49 -0.96 -13.69
CA PHE A 352 -2.12 -0.51 -13.45
C PHE A 352 -1.90 0.92 -13.94
N SER A 353 -2.23 1.21 -15.20
CA SER A 353 -2.01 2.52 -15.81
C SER A 353 -2.80 3.63 -15.10
N GLY A 354 -4.08 3.40 -14.81
CA GLY A 354 -4.92 4.40 -14.14
C GLY A 354 -4.55 4.60 -12.68
N LEU A 355 -4.37 3.52 -11.92
CA LEU A 355 -4.04 3.59 -10.50
C LEU A 355 -2.63 4.18 -10.29
N ALA A 356 -1.60 3.66 -10.97
CA ALA A 356 -0.24 4.19 -10.84
C ALA A 356 -0.14 5.61 -11.39
N GLY A 357 -0.83 5.91 -12.50
CA GLY A 357 -0.89 7.26 -13.07
C GLY A 357 -1.49 8.28 -12.09
N LEU A 358 -2.58 7.92 -11.41
CA LEU A 358 -3.15 8.76 -10.35
C LEU A 358 -2.15 8.99 -9.21
N GLN A 359 -1.44 7.96 -8.75
CA GLN A 359 -0.43 8.10 -7.69
C GLN A 359 0.73 9.03 -8.11
N VAL A 360 1.16 8.99 -9.37
CA VAL A 360 2.16 9.92 -9.90
C VAL A 360 1.65 11.36 -9.90
N LEU A 361 0.41 11.60 -10.34
CA LEU A 361 -0.19 12.94 -10.33
C LEU A 361 -0.32 13.49 -8.89
N ILE A 362 -0.71 12.64 -7.95
CA ILE A 362 -0.77 12.98 -6.52
C ILE A 362 0.62 13.36 -6.00
N LEU A 363 1.65 12.56 -6.30
CA LEU A 363 3.04 12.83 -5.90
C LEU A 363 3.58 14.15 -6.47
N LEU A 364 3.19 14.48 -7.71
CA LEU A 364 3.59 15.73 -8.35
C LEU A 364 2.90 16.94 -7.74
N THR A 365 1.67 16.80 -7.23
CA THR A 365 0.87 17.95 -6.78
C THR A 365 0.82 18.09 -5.26
N GLY A 366 1.20 17.08 -4.49
CA GLY A 366 1.28 17.12 -3.04
C GLY A 366 2.37 16.21 -2.48
N ASN A 367 2.86 16.52 -1.28
CA ASN A 367 3.80 15.63 -0.60
C ASN A 367 3.02 14.60 0.21
N TYR A 368 3.15 13.32 -0.11
CA TYR A 368 2.56 12.20 0.65
C TYR A 368 3.62 11.16 1.01
N CYS A 369 4.75 11.63 1.55
CA CYS A 369 5.85 10.79 2.03
C CYS A 369 6.20 9.64 1.06
N PHE A 370 6.19 8.40 1.56
CA PHE A 370 6.39 7.17 0.79
C PHE A 370 5.07 6.49 0.39
N PHE A 371 3.91 7.10 0.66
CA PHE A 371 2.60 6.51 0.39
C PHE A 371 2.39 6.22 -1.09
N ASN A 372 2.59 7.21 -1.97
CA ASN A 372 2.39 7.03 -3.41
C ASN A 372 3.33 5.96 -3.97
N LEU A 373 4.57 5.92 -3.47
CA LEU A 373 5.55 4.89 -3.86
C LEU A 373 5.08 3.48 -3.47
N MET A 374 4.49 3.31 -2.29
CA MET A 374 3.92 2.04 -1.86
C MET A 374 2.71 1.63 -2.72
N ALA A 375 1.81 2.56 -3.01
CA ALA A 375 0.66 2.29 -3.88
C ALA A 375 1.10 1.89 -5.30
N ILE A 376 2.12 2.57 -5.86
CA ILE A 376 2.72 2.21 -7.16
C ILE A 376 3.40 0.85 -7.09
N ALA A 377 4.14 0.56 -6.01
CA ALA A 377 4.78 -0.74 -5.81
C ALA A 377 3.74 -1.88 -5.81
N LEU A 378 2.60 -1.70 -5.13
CA LEU A 378 1.50 -2.66 -5.18
C LEU A 378 0.92 -2.81 -6.59
N CYS A 379 0.82 -1.72 -7.36
CA CYS A 379 0.37 -1.78 -8.75
C CYS A 379 1.30 -2.64 -9.63
N LEU A 380 2.61 -2.73 -9.34
CA LEU A 380 3.54 -3.59 -10.08
C LEU A 380 3.11 -5.06 -10.07
N LEU A 381 2.40 -5.52 -9.03
CA LEU A 381 1.87 -6.89 -8.93
C LEU A 381 0.71 -7.17 -9.89
N LEU A 382 0.22 -6.16 -10.63
CA LEU A 382 -0.76 -6.34 -11.70
C LEU A 382 -0.12 -6.70 -13.04
N LEU A 383 1.19 -6.46 -13.18
CA LEU A 383 1.96 -6.75 -14.39
C LEU A 383 2.46 -8.18 -14.34
N ASP A 384 2.11 -8.99 -15.34
CA ASP A 384 2.68 -10.32 -15.48
C ASP A 384 4.01 -10.30 -16.25
N ASP A 385 4.74 -11.40 -16.18
CA ASP A 385 6.08 -11.53 -16.76
C ASP A 385 6.06 -11.36 -18.29
N HIS A 386 4.93 -11.64 -18.95
CA HIS A 386 4.75 -11.40 -20.37
C HIS A 386 4.71 -9.90 -20.71
N ILE A 387 4.06 -9.07 -19.89
CA ILE A 387 4.08 -7.61 -20.06
C ILE A 387 5.48 -7.07 -19.76
N LEU A 388 6.08 -7.49 -18.64
CA LEU A 388 7.42 -7.04 -18.23
C LEU A 388 8.50 -7.46 -19.24
N GLY A 389 8.32 -8.59 -19.92
CA GLY A 389 9.16 -9.05 -21.03
C GLY A 389 9.27 -8.14 -22.24
N ARG A 390 8.42 -7.12 -22.35
CA ARG A 390 8.54 -6.08 -23.37
C ARG A 390 9.51 -4.98 -22.99
N PHE A 391 9.72 -4.76 -21.69
CA PHE A 391 10.52 -3.66 -21.16
C PHE A 391 11.89 -4.11 -20.66
N PHE A 392 12.00 -5.36 -20.16
CA PHE A 392 13.27 -5.92 -19.69
C PHE A 392 13.97 -6.73 -20.78
N PRO A 393 15.32 -6.70 -20.84
CA PRO A 393 16.08 -7.54 -21.74
C PRO A 393 15.73 -9.02 -21.51
N ARG A 394 15.46 -9.77 -22.59
CA ARG A 394 15.19 -11.22 -22.51
C ARG A 394 16.27 -11.97 -21.75
N ALA A 395 17.53 -11.54 -21.83
CA ALA A 395 18.65 -12.13 -21.07
C ALA A 395 18.51 -11.98 -19.55
N LEU A 396 17.95 -10.87 -19.06
CA LEU A 396 17.70 -10.66 -17.63
C LEU A 396 16.55 -11.56 -17.15
N LEU A 397 15.45 -11.59 -17.90
CA LEU A 397 14.30 -12.45 -17.59
C LEU A 397 14.64 -13.94 -17.74
N ALA A 398 15.48 -14.29 -18.71
CA ALA A 398 16.04 -15.63 -18.83
C ALA A 398 16.95 -15.92 -17.64
N ARG A 399 17.90 -15.08 -17.22
CA ARG A 399 18.70 -15.34 -16.00
C ARG A 399 17.86 -15.49 -14.73
N LEU A 400 16.71 -14.82 -14.70
CA LEU A 400 15.71 -14.92 -13.65
C LEU A 400 14.93 -16.25 -13.74
N ALA A 401 14.51 -16.67 -14.92
CA ALA A 401 13.70 -17.89 -15.17
C ALA A 401 14.52 -19.19 -15.35
N ASP A 402 15.73 -19.11 -15.88
CA ASP A 402 16.61 -20.22 -16.28
C ASP A 402 17.39 -20.80 -15.09
N ARG A 403 17.39 -20.09 -13.94
CA ARG A 403 17.85 -20.61 -12.64
C ARG A 403 16.98 -21.75 -12.06
N ASP A 404 15.89 -22.11 -12.74
CA ASP A 404 15.08 -23.30 -12.47
C ASP A 404 15.47 -24.51 -13.32
N LYS A 405 16.18 -24.35 -14.46
CA LYS A 405 16.35 -25.44 -15.44
C LYS A 405 17.61 -26.28 -15.26
N THR A 406 18.63 -25.80 -14.55
CA THR A 406 19.94 -26.48 -14.51
C THR A 406 20.09 -27.56 -13.43
N LEU A 407 19.06 -27.92 -12.67
CA LEU A 407 19.17 -28.96 -11.64
C LEU A 407 17.99 -29.96 -11.65
N LEU A 408 18.26 -31.09 -12.32
CA LEU A 408 17.61 -32.42 -12.29
C LEU A 408 16.18 -32.56 -12.84
N PRO A 409 15.90 -33.68 -13.56
CA PRO A 409 14.57 -33.99 -14.04
C PRO A 409 13.62 -34.19 -12.86
N ARG A 410 12.41 -33.67 -13.05
CA ARG A 410 11.28 -33.59 -12.12
C ARG A 410 10.71 -34.98 -11.74
N LYS A 411 11.54 -35.91 -11.26
CA LYS A 411 11.11 -37.23 -10.77
C LYS A 411 10.79 -37.14 -9.27
N ASN A 412 9.48 -37.16 -8.99
CA ASN A 412 8.81 -37.80 -7.84
C ASN A 412 9.15 -37.39 -6.39
N PHE A 413 9.92 -36.33 -6.09
CA PHE A 413 10.15 -35.92 -4.70
C PHE A 413 9.39 -34.66 -4.22
N THR A 414 8.42 -34.15 -5.00
CA THR A 414 7.73 -32.86 -4.71
C THR A 414 6.26 -32.99 -4.29
N ILE A 415 5.81 -34.18 -3.86
CA ILE A 415 4.40 -34.40 -3.46
C ILE A 415 4.21 -34.27 -1.94
N GLY A 416 5.21 -34.60 -1.11
CA GLY A 416 5.08 -34.56 0.35
C GLY A 416 5.19 -33.16 1.00
N MET A 417 6.00 -32.26 0.45
CA MET A 417 6.35 -30.98 1.10
C MET A 417 5.53 -29.77 0.59
N ASN A 418 4.87 -29.90 -0.56
CA ASN A 418 3.95 -28.87 -1.09
C ASN A 418 2.54 -28.97 -0.47
N ASN A 419 2.06 -30.18 -0.16
CA ASN A 419 0.75 -30.37 0.50
C ASN A 419 0.75 -29.89 1.95
N THR A 420 1.86 -30.07 2.70
CA THR A 420 2.01 -29.57 4.07
C THR A 420 2.12 -28.04 4.15
N ARG A 421 2.84 -27.40 3.22
CA ARG A 421 2.90 -25.93 3.12
C ARG A 421 1.57 -25.30 2.69
N MET A 422 0.87 -25.90 1.72
CA MET A 422 -0.48 -25.46 1.37
C MET A 422 -1.44 -25.63 2.55
N GLY A 423 -1.33 -26.72 3.32
CA GLY A 423 -2.12 -26.96 4.52
C GLY A 423 -1.91 -25.92 5.63
N LEU A 424 -0.69 -25.38 5.79
CA LEU A 424 -0.36 -24.35 6.79
C LEU A 424 -0.67 -22.92 6.31
N LEU A 425 -0.46 -22.60 5.03
CA LEU A 425 -0.73 -21.27 4.48
C LEU A 425 -2.21 -21.03 4.17
N ALA A 426 -2.98 -22.08 3.85
CA ALA A 426 -4.41 -21.97 3.59
C ALA A 426 -5.22 -21.35 4.75
N PRO A 427 -5.10 -21.79 6.02
CA PRO A 427 -5.85 -21.18 7.13
C PRO A 427 -5.41 -19.73 7.40
N VAL A 428 -4.11 -19.43 7.29
CA VAL A 428 -3.61 -18.05 7.42
C VAL A 428 -4.17 -17.16 6.30
N ALA A 429 -4.14 -17.63 5.06
CA ALA A 429 -4.70 -16.91 3.93
C ALA A 429 -6.22 -16.71 4.07
N ALA A 430 -6.95 -17.74 4.49
CA ALA A 430 -8.39 -17.66 4.74
C ALA A 430 -8.72 -16.64 5.84
N LEU A 431 -7.96 -16.65 6.94
CA LEU A 431 -8.09 -15.67 8.02
C LEU A 431 -7.82 -14.24 7.51
N LEU A 432 -6.74 -14.03 6.76
CA LEU A 432 -6.41 -12.70 6.23
C LEU A 432 -7.44 -12.19 5.21
N ILE A 433 -7.98 -13.09 4.36
CA ILE A 433 -9.08 -12.76 3.45
C ILE A 433 -10.33 -12.38 4.26
N PHE A 434 -10.67 -13.16 5.29
CA PHE A 434 -11.79 -12.86 6.18
C PHE A 434 -11.62 -11.50 6.86
N LEU A 435 -10.46 -11.21 7.46
CA LEU A 435 -10.20 -9.93 8.13
C LEU A 435 -10.26 -8.75 7.16
N ASN A 436 -9.74 -8.90 5.94
CA ASN A 436 -9.86 -7.88 4.91
C ASN A 436 -11.32 -7.67 4.47
N ALA A 437 -12.10 -8.74 4.33
CA ALA A 437 -13.53 -8.64 4.02
C ALA A 437 -14.29 -7.92 5.15
N VAL A 438 -13.95 -8.18 6.42
CA VAL A 438 -14.51 -7.46 7.57
C VAL A 438 -14.15 -5.97 7.51
N GLN A 439 -12.89 -5.60 7.25
CA GLN A 439 -12.49 -4.19 7.12
C GLN A 439 -13.20 -3.47 5.96
N ILE A 440 -13.36 -4.15 4.81
CA ILE A 440 -14.08 -3.61 3.65
C ILE A 440 -15.56 -3.39 3.98
N THR A 441 -16.22 -4.42 4.53
CA THR A 441 -17.65 -4.35 4.87
C THR A 441 -17.96 -3.36 5.99
N GLY A 442 -17.04 -3.22 6.96
CA GLY A 442 -17.13 -2.25 8.04
C GLY A 442 -17.13 -0.79 7.57
N THR A 443 -16.59 -0.50 6.39
CA THR A 443 -16.68 0.85 5.79
C THR A 443 -18.10 1.20 5.35
N PHE A 444 -18.92 0.22 4.97
CA PHE A 444 -20.29 0.47 4.49
C PHE A 444 -21.28 0.73 5.63
N ARG A 445 -21.00 0.22 6.84
CA ARG A 445 -21.90 0.37 7.99
C ARG A 445 -21.11 0.25 9.29
N ARG A 446 -21.24 1.24 10.19
CA ARG A 446 -20.82 1.06 11.60
C ARG A 446 -21.65 -0.09 12.18
N ARG A 447 -20.99 -1.21 12.44
CA ARG A 447 -21.60 -2.40 13.03
C ARG A 447 -20.83 -2.77 14.28
N ASP A 448 -21.55 -3.00 15.36
CA ASP A 448 -20.98 -3.65 16.52
C ASP A 448 -20.69 -5.11 16.15
N TYR A 449 -19.41 -5.47 16.16
CA TYR A 449 -19.01 -6.83 15.85
C TYR A 449 -19.37 -7.77 17.03
N PRO A 450 -19.91 -8.97 16.75
CA PRO A 450 -20.09 -10.01 17.76
C PRO A 450 -18.79 -10.28 18.55
N ALA A 451 -18.90 -10.74 19.80
CA ALA A 451 -17.75 -10.95 20.68
C ALA A 451 -16.66 -11.85 20.05
N TRP A 452 -17.06 -12.90 19.34
CA TRP A 452 -16.12 -13.81 18.67
C TRP A 452 -15.34 -13.17 17.51
N MET A 453 -15.90 -12.14 16.85
CA MET A 453 -15.15 -11.39 15.83
C MET A 453 -14.14 -10.46 16.49
N ARG A 454 -14.51 -9.85 17.63
CA ARG A 454 -13.61 -8.96 18.39
C ARG A 454 -12.36 -9.68 18.88
N THR A 455 -12.48 -10.91 19.37
CA THR A 455 -11.32 -11.72 19.82
C THR A 455 -10.29 -12.00 18.71
N VAL A 456 -10.69 -11.92 17.44
CA VAL A 456 -9.80 -12.08 16.29
C VAL A 456 -9.31 -10.71 15.76
N LEU A 457 -10.16 -9.69 15.79
CA LEU A 457 -9.84 -8.35 15.29
C LEU A 457 -8.90 -7.56 16.20
N GLU A 458 -9.04 -7.69 17.52
CA GLU A 458 -8.25 -6.93 18.50
C GLU A 458 -6.74 -7.20 18.37
N PRO A 459 -6.26 -8.47 18.30
CA PRO A 459 -4.84 -8.74 18.05
C PRO A 459 -4.36 -8.20 16.70
N ALA A 460 -5.14 -8.36 15.63
CA ALA A 460 -4.79 -7.87 14.30
C ALA A 460 -4.67 -6.33 14.27
N ALA A 461 -5.52 -5.63 15.01
CA ALA A 461 -5.48 -4.18 15.17
C ALA A 461 -4.26 -3.73 16.01
N ALA A 462 -3.99 -4.39 17.13
CA ALA A 462 -2.81 -4.10 17.97
C ALA A 462 -1.49 -4.29 17.20
N LEU A 463 -1.46 -5.30 16.34
CA LEU A 463 -0.34 -5.61 15.45
C LEU A 463 -0.32 -4.78 14.15
N ARG A 464 -1.38 -4.01 13.88
CA ARG A 464 -1.54 -3.15 12.67
C ARG A 464 -1.33 -3.93 11.37
N THR A 465 -1.70 -5.22 11.34
CA THR A 465 -1.45 -6.13 10.22
C THR A 465 -2.59 -6.23 9.22
N VAL A 466 -3.80 -5.79 9.59
CA VAL A 466 -4.95 -5.67 8.67
C VAL A 466 -5.73 -4.40 9.00
N ASN A 467 -5.70 -3.43 8.09
CA ASN A 467 -6.19 -2.08 8.37
C ASN A 467 -7.32 -1.66 7.42
N SER A 468 -7.92 -0.50 7.70
CA SER A 468 -8.81 0.22 6.78
C SER A 468 -8.16 1.53 6.32
N TYR A 469 -8.55 1.99 5.13
CA TYR A 469 -8.02 3.20 4.52
C TYR A 469 -9.14 4.16 4.16
N GLY A 470 -8.86 5.46 4.19
CA GLY A 470 -9.89 6.48 4.02
C GLY A 470 -9.31 7.88 3.94
N LEU A 471 -8.42 8.09 2.97
CA LEU A 471 -7.73 9.36 2.81
C LEU A 471 -8.71 10.45 2.37
N PHE A 472 -8.73 11.56 3.13
CA PHE A 472 -9.48 12.78 2.82
C PHE A 472 -10.99 12.56 2.61
N ALA A 473 -11.61 11.75 3.46
CA ALA A 473 -13.07 11.52 3.41
C ALA A 473 -13.86 12.84 3.48
N VAL A 474 -13.44 13.77 4.34
CA VAL A 474 -14.00 15.12 4.47
C VAL A 474 -12.92 16.12 4.08
N MET A 475 -13.29 17.14 3.30
CA MET A 475 -12.35 18.19 2.89
C MET A 475 -12.17 19.22 4.00
N THR A 476 -10.93 19.68 4.18
CA THR A 476 -10.64 20.90 4.95
C THR A 476 -10.73 22.09 3.98
N PRO A 477 -11.70 23.00 4.13
CA PRO A 477 -11.94 24.07 3.15
C PRO A 477 -11.02 25.29 3.32
N SER A 478 -10.37 25.42 4.48
CA SER A 478 -9.40 26.48 4.80
C SER A 478 -8.06 25.88 5.19
N ARG A 479 -7.03 26.73 5.34
CA ARG A 479 -5.67 26.31 5.64
C ARG A 479 -5.18 27.02 6.91
N PRO A 480 -5.70 26.60 8.08
CA PRO A 480 -5.22 27.12 9.35
C PRO A 480 -3.78 26.66 9.60
N GLU A 481 -2.91 27.58 9.99
CA GLU A 481 -1.50 27.33 10.28
C GLU A 481 -1.10 27.95 11.62
N ILE A 482 -0.52 27.12 12.48
CA ILE A 482 -0.03 27.55 13.79
C ILE A 482 1.36 28.19 13.61
N VAL A 483 1.52 29.39 14.15
CA VAL A 483 2.78 30.13 14.26
C VAL A 483 3.18 30.18 15.72
N ILE A 484 4.36 29.65 16.05
CA ILE A 484 4.94 29.67 17.40
C ILE A 484 5.84 30.89 17.53
N GLU A 485 5.64 31.68 18.59
CA GLU A 485 6.37 32.92 18.83
C GLU A 485 6.97 32.93 20.23
N GLY A 486 8.26 33.29 20.36
CA GLY A 486 8.91 33.51 21.64
C GLY A 486 9.12 35.00 21.95
N SER A 487 9.24 35.35 23.22
CA SER A 487 9.53 36.71 23.69
C SER A 487 10.31 36.71 25.00
N ASN A 488 11.14 37.75 25.20
CA ASN A 488 11.87 38.01 26.45
C ASN A 488 11.23 39.12 27.30
N ASP A 489 10.33 39.91 26.73
CA ASP A 489 9.70 41.07 27.39
C ASP A 489 8.16 41.04 27.34
N GLY A 490 7.58 40.06 26.64
CA GLY A 490 6.15 39.93 26.40
C GLY A 490 5.58 40.92 25.38
N LYS A 491 6.42 41.77 24.79
CA LYS A 491 6.02 42.83 23.84
C LYS A 491 6.51 42.53 22.43
N GLU A 492 7.80 42.23 22.26
CA GLU A 492 8.36 41.83 20.97
C GLU A 492 8.30 40.32 20.82
N TRP A 493 7.62 39.85 19.77
CA TRP A 493 7.39 38.43 19.50
C TRP A 493 8.12 38.01 18.23
N LYS A 494 8.92 36.93 18.33
CA LYS A 494 9.73 36.41 17.21
C LYS A 494 9.31 35.00 16.85
N GLU A 495 9.04 34.77 15.56
CA GLU A 495 8.54 33.49 15.04
C GLU A 495 9.63 32.41 14.96
N TYR A 496 9.31 31.22 15.44
CA TYR A 496 10.06 29.99 15.13
C TYR A 496 9.71 29.51 13.73
N GLY A 497 10.72 29.14 12.94
CA GLY A 497 10.55 28.65 11.57
C GLY A 497 10.63 27.13 11.48
N PHE A 498 9.61 26.50 10.90
CA PHE A 498 9.62 25.07 10.61
C PHE A 498 10.29 24.76 9.26
N LYS A 499 10.81 23.54 9.12
CA LYS A 499 11.63 23.14 7.96
C LYS A 499 10.87 22.98 6.66
N TRP A 500 9.59 22.62 6.68
CA TRP A 500 8.90 22.18 5.48
C TRP A 500 7.47 22.70 5.35
N LYS A 501 6.73 22.86 6.46
CA LYS A 501 5.36 23.40 6.40
C LYS A 501 5.35 24.87 5.94
N PRO A 502 4.20 25.40 5.48
CA PRO A 502 4.06 26.82 5.17
C PRO A 502 4.44 27.72 6.36
N GLY A 503 5.06 28.85 6.05
CA GLY A 503 5.56 29.80 7.05
C GLY A 503 5.88 31.15 6.40
N ASP A 504 7.15 31.37 6.03
CA ASP A 504 7.53 32.57 5.27
C ASP A 504 6.71 32.67 3.97
N LEU A 505 6.07 33.83 3.78
CA LEU A 505 5.20 34.11 2.65
C LEU A 505 5.90 34.09 1.29
N SER A 506 7.21 34.37 1.29
CA SER A 506 8.05 34.34 0.10
C SER A 506 8.58 32.95 -0.21
N ARG A 507 8.44 32.00 0.73
CA ARG A 507 8.95 30.65 0.56
C ARG A 507 8.09 29.86 -0.40
N ARG A 508 8.71 29.43 -1.50
CA ARG A 508 8.11 28.50 -2.45
C ARG A 508 7.75 27.16 -1.77
N PRO A 509 6.55 26.60 -1.98
CA PRO A 509 6.20 25.27 -1.47
C PRO A 509 7.18 24.18 -1.97
N PRO A 510 7.74 23.34 -1.09
CA PRO A 510 8.82 22.42 -1.45
C PRO A 510 8.32 21.08 -2.03
N PHE A 511 9.23 20.35 -2.69
CA PHE A 511 9.15 18.90 -2.83
C PHE A 511 9.95 18.26 -1.70
N VAL A 512 9.27 17.51 -0.85
CA VAL A 512 9.81 16.85 0.34
C VAL A 512 9.71 15.34 0.22
N ALA A 513 8.66 14.84 -0.45
CA ALA A 513 8.52 13.42 -0.72
C ALA A 513 9.79 12.88 -1.42
N PRO A 514 10.33 11.73 -0.98
CA PRO A 514 9.64 10.76 -0.15
C PRO A 514 9.93 10.85 1.36
N HIS A 515 10.67 11.88 1.80
CA HIS A 515 10.83 12.19 3.22
C HIS A 515 9.48 12.61 3.83
N GLN A 516 9.25 12.22 5.09
CA GLN A 516 8.11 12.64 5.87
C GLN A 516 8.55 13.44 7.09
N PRO A 517 8.37 14.76 7.08
CA PRO A 517 8.67 15.58 8.24
C PRO A 517 7.54 15.47 9.27
N ARG A 518 7.70 14.62 10.28
CA ARG A 518 6.60 14.24 11.19
C ARG A 518 6.10 15.42 12.02
N ALA A 519 7.02 16.25 12.52
CA ALA A 519 6.66 17.43 13.31
C ALA A 519 5.89 18.46 12.49
N ASP A 520 6.44 18.88 11.33
CA ASP A 520 5.77 19.78 10.38
C ASP A 520 4.39 19.27 9.96
N TRP A 521 4.29 17.97 9.66
CA TRP A 521 3.04 17.36 9.24
C TRP A 521 2.02 17.36 10.38
N GLN A 522 2.45 17.06 11.61
CA GLN A 522 1.54 17.01 12.76
C GLN A 522 0.99 18.39 13.13
N MET A 523 1.71 19.47 12.82
CA MET A 523 1.20 20.85 12.97
C MET A 523 -0.08 21.08 12.17
N TRP A 524 -0.20 20.49 10.97
CA TRP A 524 -1.41 20.60 10.15
C TRP A 524 -2.63 19.99 10.86
N PHE A 525 -2.47 18.80 11.46
CA PHE A 525 -3.54 18.18 12.23
C PHE A 525 -3.87 18.96 13.51
N ALA A 526 -2.86 19.47 14.21
CA ALA A 526 -3.09 20.28 15.41
C ALA A 526 -3.88 21.55 15.11
N ALA A 527 -3.64 22.19 13.96
CA ALA A 527 -4.33 23.41 13.55
C ALA A 527 -5.85 23.25 13.39
N LEU A 528 -6.34 22.02 13.20
CA LEU A 528 -7.78 21.72 13.09
C LEU A 528 -8.52 21.73 14.43
N GLY A 529 -7.80 21.76 15.55
CA GLY A 529 -8.35 21.73 16.91
C GLY A 529 -7.93 22.92 17.77
N ASP A 530 -7.81 22.67 19.06
CA ASP A 530 -7.22 23.60 20.03
C ASP A 530 -5.95 23.02 20.68
N ALA A 531 -5.17 23.88 21.35
CA ALA A 531 -3.94 23.45 22.00
C ALA A 531 -4.17 22.42 23.12
N ARG A 532 -5.33 22.41 23.78
CA ARG A 532 -5.64 21.48 24.88
C ARG A 532 -5.90 20.07 24.37
N GLN A 533 -6.46 19.95 23.17
CA GLN A 533 -6.64 18.69 22.46
C GLN A 533 -5.34 18.12 21.90
N ASN A 534 -4.23 18.89 21.94
CA ASN A 534 -2.94 18.50 21.40
C ASN A 534 -1.84 18.51 22.49
N PRO A 535 -1.80 17.54 23.42
CA PRO A 535 -0.78 17.51 24.48
C PRO A 535 0.66 17.50 23.96
N TRP A 536 0.91 16.84 22.82
CA TRP A 536 2.22 16.83 22.17
C TRP A 536 2.68 18.26 21.80
N PHE A 537 1.76 19.15 21.41
CA PHE A 537 2.07 20.53 21.08
C PHE A 537 2.46 21.32 22.32
N VAL A 538 1.76 21.12 23.44
CA VAL A 538 2.11 21.76 24.72
C VAL A 538 3.50 21.29 25.18
N ASN A 539 3.82 20.00 25.02
CA ASN A 539 5.16 19.50 25.30
C ASN A 539 6.23 20.10 24.37
N LEU A 540 5.91 20.32 23.09
CA LEU A 540 6.81 21.04 22.18
C LEU A 540 7.11 22.45 22.72
N ILE A 541 6.09 23.20 23.16
CA ILE A 541 6.29 24.54 23.76
C ILE A 541 7.19 24.45 25.00
N ALA A 542 6.97 23.47 25.88
CA ALA A 542 7.82 23.25 27.05
C ALA A 542 9.29 22.98 26.65
N ARG A 543 9.53 22.12 25.65
CA ARG A 543 10.89 21.84 25.14
C ARG A 543 11.57 23.05 24.52
N LEU A 544 10.81 23.93 23.87
CA LEU A 544 11.36 25.18 23.32
C LEU A 544 11.71 26.17 24.43
N LEU A 545 10.89 26.28 25.49
CA LEU A 545 11.20 27.09 26.68
C LEU A 545 12.40 26.54 27.48
N GLU A 546 12.63 25.24 27.45
CA GLU A 546 13.82 24.60 28.03
C GLU A 546 15.08 24.77 27.17
N GLY A 547 14.94 25.21 25.91
CA GLY A 547 16.04 25.26 24.95
C GLY A 547 16.55 23.87 24.54
N SER A 548 15.68 22.86 24.54
CA SER A 548 16.06 21.47 24.25
C SER A 548 16.68 21.33 22.84
N PRO A 549 17.96 20.94 22.70
CA PRO A 549 18.60 20.82 21.39
C PRO A 549 17.93 19.81 20.46
N PRO A 550 17.51 18.60 20.90
CA PRO A 550 16.77 17.67 20.03
C PRO A 550 15.45 18.24 19.49
N ALA A 551 14.70 18.99 20.30
CA ALA A 551 13.44 19.60 19.85
C ALA A 551 13.69 20.78 18.89
N LEU A 552 14.68 21.64 19.19
CA LEU A 552 15.09 22.73 18.31
C LEU A 552 15.61 22.22 16.97
N ALA A 553 16.26 21.04 16.93
CA ALA A 553 16.74 20.42 15.70
C ALA A 553 15.61 20.01 14.74
N LEU A 554 14.35 19.97 15.18
CA LEU A 554 13.19 19.78 14.30
C LEU A 554 12.82 21.05 13.52
N LEU A 555 13.28 22.21 13.99
CA LEU A 555 13.02 23.52 13.40
C LEU A 555 14.14 23.94 12.45
N ASP A 556 13.83 24.89 11.57
CA ASP A 556 14.77 25.51 10.64
C ASP A 556 15.38 26.79 11.23
N LYS A 557 14.55 27.59 11.89
CA LYS A 557 14.93 28.88 12.46
C LYS A 557 14.57 28.93 13.94
N ASN A 558 15.60 29.10 14.78
CA ASN A 558 15.47 29.50 16.18
C ASN A 558 15.80 31.00 16.33
N PRO A 559 14.83 31.87 16.67
CA PRO A 559 15.09 33.30 16.87
C PRO A 559 15.81 33.62 18.20
N PHE A 560 16.05 32.63 19.04
CA PHE A 560 16.69 32.75 20.36
C PHE A 560 17.91 31.79 20.47
N PRO A 561 19.02 32.05 19.75
CA PRO A 561 20.15 31.13 19.69
C PRO A 561 20.99 31.10 20.98
N ASP A 562 21.07 32.22 21.71
CA ASP A 562 21.96 32.35 22.87
C ASP A 562 21.32 31.85 24.17
N SER A 563 20.03 32.11 24.35
CA SER A 563 19.26 31.66 25.53
C SER A 563 17.78 31.48 25.16
N PRO A 564 17.09 30.48 25.73
CA PRO A 564 15.68 30.25 25.43
C PRO A 564 14.82 31.43 25.90
N PRO A 565 13.68 31.70 25.22
CA PRO A 565 12.81 32.82 25.56
C PRO A 565 12.14 32.63 26.93
N LEU A 566 11.76 33.74 27.58
CA LEU A 566 11.04 33.69 28.86
C LEU A 566 9.60 33.21 28.72
N VAL A 567 8.96 33.57 27.60
CA VAL A 567 7.58 33.21 27.29
C VAL A 567 7.45 32.76 25.84
N ILE A 568 6.58 31.79 25.58
CA ILE A 568 6.20 31.37 24.23
C ILE A 568 4.68 31.38 24.12
N ARG A 569 4.16 31.88 22.99
CA ARG A 569 2.73 31.80 22.62
C ARG A 569 2.58 31.13 21.26
N ALA A 570 1.35 30.84 20.88
CA ALA A 570 1.05 30.45 19.50
C ALA A 570 -0.20 31.11 18.97
N THR A 571 -0.14 31.52 17.70
CA THR A 571 -1.21 32.22 16.99
C THR A 571 -1.62 31.41 15.77
N LEU A 572 -2.92 31.35 15.47
CA LEU A 572 -3.46 30.70 14.29
C LEU A 572 -3.70 31.74 13.20
N PHE A 573 -3.22 31.44 12.00
CA PHE A 573 -3.45 32.23 10.79
C PHE A 573 -4.15 31.37 9.73
N ASP A 574 -4.94 31.98 8.85
CA ASP A 574 -5.40 31.32 7.61
C ASP A 574 -4.41 31.66 6.51
N TYR A 575 -3.89 30.65 5.83
CA TYR A 575 -2.95 30.83 4.72
C TYR A 575 -3.65 30.59 3.40
N HIS A 576 -3.36 31.42 2.42
CA HIS A 576 -3.81 31.20 1.05
C HIS A 576 -2.63 31.25 0.10
N PHE A 577 -2.71 30.46 -0.96
CA PHE A 577 -1.91 30.67 -2.14
C PHE A 577 -2.23 32.05 -2.72
N THR A 578 -1.17 32.70 -3.17
CA THR A 578 -1.30 33.86 -4.06
C THR A 578 -1.81 33.40 -5.43
N ASP A 579 -2.49 34.29 -6.15
CA ASP A 579 -2.73 34.09 -7.58
C ASP A 579 -1.52 34.51 -8.44
N ALA A 580 -1.60 34.27 -9.75
CA ALA A 580 -0.50 34.59 -10.67
C ALA A 580 -0.18 36.09 -10.75
N ALA A 581 -1.17 36.98 -10.58
CA ALA A 581 -0.97 38.42 -10.59
C ALA A 581 -0.33 38.90 -9.29
N GLU A 582 -0.84 38.43 -8.14
CA GLU A 582 -0.30 38.69 -6.80
C GLU A 582 1.17 38.25 -6.69
N LYS A 583 1.48 37.04 -7.16
CA LYS A 583 2.84 36.52 -7.17
C LYS A 583 3.77 37.31 -8.09
N LYS A 584 3.29 37.73 -9.26
CA LYS A 584 4.06 38.56 -10.19
C LYS A 584 4.36 39.94 -9.59
N ALA A 585 3.41 40.52 -8.85
CA ALA A 585 3.57 41.83 -8.23
C ALA A 585 4.45 41.81 -6.99
N GLY A 586 4.27 40.82 -6.10
CA GLY A 586 4.88 40.81 -4.76
C GLY A 586 5.96 39.74 -4.54
N GLY A 587 6.17 38.82 -5.48
CA GLY A 587 7.13 37.71 -5.36
C GLY A 587 6.78 36.65 -4.30
N LYS A 588 5.65 36.82 -3.59
CA LYS A 588 5.18 35.92 -2.53
C LYS A 588 4.44 34.74 -3.13
N TRP A 589 4.56 33.58 -2.48
CA TRP A 589 3.79 32.37 -2.81
C TRP A 589 2.53 32.27 -1.96
N TRP A 590 2.57 32.86 -0.77
CA TRP A 590 1.49 32.82 0.21
C TRP A 590 1.06 34.23 0.63
N LYS A 591 -0.20 34.34 1.04
CA LYS A 591 -0.74 35.42 1.86
C LYS A 591 -1.36 34.80 3.11
N ARG A 592 -1.43 35.56 4.20
CA ARG A 592 -2.01 35.07 5.45
C ARG A 592 -2.80 36.14 6.18
N GLU A 593 -3.83 35.72 6.90
CA GLU A 593 -4.66 36.57 7.74
C GLU A 593 -4.71 36.01 9.17
N PRO A 594 -4.62 36.85 10.23
CA PRO A 594 -4.70 36.38 11.60
C PRO A 594 -6.13 35.89 11.89
N LEU A 595 -6.26 34.67 12.43
CA LEU A 595 -7.56 34.11 12.82
C LEU A 595 -7.83 34.31 14.31
N ARG A 596 -7.00 33.71 15.16
CA ARG A 596 -7.20 33.71 16.62
C ARG A 596 -5.93 33.29 17.37
N PRO A 597 -5.80 33.62 18.66
CA PRO A 597 -4.84 32.94 19.53
C PRO A 597 -5.07 31.42 19.53
N TYR A 598 -4.00 30.64 19.44
CA TYR A 598 -4.04 29.17 19.50
C TYR A 598 -3.62 28.64 20.87
N CYS A 599 -2.54 29.20 21.42
CA CYS A 599 -2.04 28.90 22.76
C CYS A 599 -1.67 30.21 23.47
N PRO A 600 -2.13 30.45 24.71
CA PRO A 600 -1.76 31.64 25.46
C PRO A 600 -0.25 31.68 25.74
N PRO A 601 0.31 32.83 26.14
CA PRO A 601 1.69 32.89 26.61
C PRO A 601 1.93 31.92 27.77
N LEU A 602 2.86 31.00 27.59
CA LEU A 602 3.32 30.04 28.60
C LEU A 602 4.77 30.36 29.00
N SER A 603 5.09 30.13 30.26
CA SER A 603 6.44 30.22 30.83
C SER A 603 6.73 28.99 31.69
N LEU A 604 8.00 28.61 31.82
CA LEU A 604 8.37 27.60 32.82
C LEU A 604 8.10 28.15 34.23
N ARG A 605 7.54 27.30 35.09
CA ARG A 605 7.38 27.64 36.51
C ARG A 605 8.78 27.71 37.12
N ARG A 606 9.30 28.92 37.36
CA ARG A 606 10.53 29.08 38.13
C ARG A 606 10.29 28.49 39.51
N GLY A 607 11.06 27.45 39.86
CA GLY A 607 11.08 26.93 41.22
C GLY A 607 11.38 28.07 42.19
N LYS A 608 10.60 28.16 43.26
CA LYS A 608 10.97 28.99 44.41
C LYS A 608 12.16 28.39 45.14
#